data_AF-A0A965INH2-F1
#
_entry.id   AF-A0A965INH2-F1
#
_cell.length_a   1.000
_cell.length_b   1.000
_cell.length_c   1.000
_cell.angle_alpha   90.00
_cell.angle_beta   90.00
_cell.angle_gamma   90.00
#
_symmetry.space_group_name_H-M   'P 1'
#
loop_
_entity.id
_entity.type
_entity.pdbx_description
1 polymer ?
#
loop_
_entity_poly.entity_id
_entity_poly.type
_entity_poly.pdbx_seq_one_letter_code
_entity_poly.pdbx_strand_id
1 'polypeptide(L)'
;NSEDVWGGRLSYTRSIADPWSLAECVPTYIRAWKETISQQDMADFFGLTNVVKVAIGARTEGGAVVTLTARSSSGRTSTRYGTDMRKTFDLRSRWVRSIKPRT
;
A
#
# COMPACT_ATOMS: atom_id res chain seq x y z
N ASN A 1 4.73 -13.14 5.69
CA ASN A 1 4.46 -14.51 6.15
C ASN A 1 3.10 -14.97 5.66
N SER A 2 2.80 -16.27 5.67
CA SER A 2 1.49 -16.83 5.24
C SER A 2 0.31 -16.19 5.99
N GLU A 3 0.47 -16.00 7.30
CA GLU A 3 -0.55 -15.39 8.15
C GLU A 3 -0.88 -13.92 7.77
N ASP A 4 0.04 -13.22 7.10
CA ASP A 4 -0.14 -11.83 6.66
C ASP A 4 -0.98 -11.69 5.38
N VAL A 5 -1.29 -12.82 4.72
CA VAL A 5 -1.92 -12.84 3.39
C VAL A 5 -3.18 -13.70 3.37
N TRP A 6 -3.11 -14.92 3.90
CA TRP A 6 -4.19 -15.90 3.84
C TRP A 6 -4.71 -16.32 5.22
N GLY A 7 -4.08 -15.83 6.29
CA GLY A 7 -4.27 -16.41 7.62
C GLY A 7 -3.60 -17.78 7.75
N GLY A 8 -3.53 -18.29 8.98
CA GLY A 8 -2.85 -19.54 9.29
C GLY A 8 -1.32 -19.44 9.20
N ARG A 9 -0.62 -19.97 10.22
CA ARG A 9 0.85 -19.95 10.24
C ARG A 9 1.39 -21.25 9.68
N LEU A 10 2.03 -21.17 8.51
CA LEU A 10 2.79 -22.28 7.94
C LEU A 10 4.29 -22.11 8.23
N SER A 11 4.92 -23.15 8.79
CA SER A 11 6.34 -23.11 9.19
C SER A 11 7.29 -22.88 8.02
N TYR A 12 6.92 -23.33 6.83
CA TYR A 12 7.72 -23.23 5.60
C TYR A 12 7.34 -22.04 4.70
N THR A 13 6.32 -21.23 5.08
CA THR A 13 5.89 -20.06 4.30
C THR A 13 6.14 -18.78 5.09
N ARG A 14 7.43 -18.47 5.26
CA ARG A 14 7.94 -17.33 6.03
C ARG A 14 8.53 -16.26 5.13
N SER A 15 8.49 -15.01 5.59
CA SER A 15 9.15 -13.92 4.88
C SER A 15 10.66 -14.10 4.94
N ILE A 16 11.33 -13.98 3.80
CA ILE A 16 12.79 -13.96 3.69
C ILE A 16 13.22 -12.85 2.72
N ALA A 17 14.49 -12.44 2.80
CA ALA A 17 15.04 -11.45 1.88
C ALA A 17 15.12 -12.02 0.46
N ASP A 18 14.66 -11.24 -0.53
CA ASP A 18 14.79 -11.53 -1.96
C ASP A 18 15.37 -10.30 -2.69
N PRO A 19 16.70 -10.08 -2.58
CA PRO A 19 17.35 -8.97 -3.28
C PRO A 19 17.38 -9.14 -4.80
N TRP A 20 17.30 -10.38 -5.31
CA TRP A 20 17.41 -10.67 -6.73
C TRP A 20 16.24 -10.13 -7.54
N SER A 21 15.03 -10.11 -6.97
CA SER A 21 13.84 -9.48 -7.59
C SER A 21 13.98 -7.97 -7.80
N LEU A 22 14.96 -7.31 -7.17
CA LEU A 22 15.25 -5.89 -7.33
C LEU A 22 16.52 -5.62 -8.14
N ALA A 23 17.18 -6.66 -8.66
CA ALA A 23 18.41 -6.53 -9.43
C ALA A 23 18.21 -5.67 -10.69
N GLU A 24 19.27 -4.98 -11.13
CA GLU A 24 19.20 -4.06 -12.27
C GLU A 24 18.82 -4.76 -13.58
N CYS A 25 19.13 -6.06 -13.70
CA CYS A 25 18.76 -6.89 -14.84
C CYS A 25 17.25 -7.20 -14.91
N VAL A 26 16.50 -7.04 -13.82
CA VAL A 26 15.05 -7.27 -13.79
C VAL A 26 14.35 -6.04 -14.41
N PRO A 27 13.45 -6.21 -15.40
CA PRO A 27 12.74 -5.09 -16.01
C PRO A 27 12.10 -4.13 -15.01
N THR A 28 12.26 -2.81 -15.22
CA THR A 28 11.80 -1.78 -14.28
C THR A 28 10.32 -1.91 -13.92
N TYR A 29 9.46 -2.23 -14.90
CA TYR A 29 8.01 -2.36 -14.69
C TYR A 29 7.62 -3.53 -13.78
N ILE A 30 8.53 -4.48 -13.54
CA ILE A 30 8.36 -5.59 -12.59
C ILE A 30 8.81 -5.16 -11.19
N ARG A 31 10.01 -4.57 -11.08
CA ARG A 31 10.60 -4.17 -9.79
C ARG A 31 10.03 -2.87 -9.20
N ALA A 32 9.41 -2.03 -10.03
CA ALA A 32 8.83 -0.75 -9.64
C ALA A 32 7.61 -0.39 -10.49
N TRP A 33 6.64 0.25 -9.85
CA TRP A 33 5.45 0.75 -10.51
C TRP A 33 4.98 2.07 -9.88
N LYS A 34 4.20 2.82 -10.63
CA LYS A 34 3.58 4.07 -10.19
C LYS A 34 2.17 4.14 -10.76
N GLU A 35 1.20 4.37 -9.89
CA GLU A 35 -0.19 4.63 -10.26
C GLU A 35 -0.58 6.04 -9.84
N THR A 36 -1.55 6.61 -10.56
CA THR A 36 -2.13 7.93 -10.23
C THR A 36 -3.60 7.75 -9.93
N ILE A 37 -4.00 8.13 -8.73
CA ILE A 37 -5.39 8.06 -8.26
C ILE A 37 -5.93 9.48 -8.18
N SER A 38 -7.18 9.69 -8.61
CA SER A 38 -7.80 11.01 -8.53
C SER A 38 -8.02 11.42 -7.06
N GLN A 39 -8.09 12.72 -6.79
CA GLN A 39 -8.37 13.19 -5.44
C GLN A 39 -9.75 12.70 -4.96
N GLN A 40 -10.73 12.67 -5.86
CA GLN A 40 -12.09 12.22 -5.57
C GLN A 40 -12.09 10.75 -5.15
N ASP A 41 -11.49 9.85 -5.95
CA ASP A 41 -11.45 8.41 -5.62
C ASP A 41 -10.70 8.15 -4.31
N MET A 42 -9.62 8.91 -4.06
CA MET A 42 -8.89 8.81 -2.79
C MET A 42 -9.75 9.28 -1.61
N ALA A 43 -10.49 10.36 -1.76
CA ALA A 43 -11.41 10.87 -0.74
C ALA A 43 -12.55 9.89 -0.46
N ASP A 44 -13.16 9.32 -1.51
CA ASP A 44 -14.21 8.31 -1.40
C ASP A 44 -13.71 7.05 -0.72
N PHE A 45 -12.50 6.58 -1.07
CA PHE A 45 -11.86 5.46 -0.41
C PHE A 45 -11.67 5.69 1.10
N PHE A 46 -11.35 6.91 1.53
CA PHE A 46 -11.21 7.22 2.95
C PHE A 46 -12.52 7.68 3.62
N GLY A 47 -13.61 7.88 2.88
CA GLY A 47 -14.85 8.46 3.40
C GLY A 47 -14.67 9.88 3.93
N LEU A 48 -13.81 10.67 3.26
CA LEU A 48 -13.49 12.05 3.62
C LEU A 48 -13.97 13.01 2.52
N THR A 49 -14.16 14.28 2.85
CA THR A 49 -14.50 15.32 1.86
C THR A 49 -13.34 15.62 0.90
N ASN A 50 -12.12 15.48 1.41
CA ASN A 50 -10.88 15.60 0.67
C ASN A 50 -9.74 14.92 1.44
N VAL A 51 -8.61 14.71 0.76
CA VAL A 51 -7.41 14.13 1.35
C VAL A 51 -6.24 15.07 1.11
N VAL A 52 -5.69 15.63 2.20
CA VAL A 52 -4.51 16.51 2.14
C VAL A 52 -3.21 15.74 2.37
N LYS A 53 -3.28 14.62 3.09
CA LYS A 53 -2.14 13.77 3.39
C LYS A 53 -2.60 12.33 3.59
N VAL A 54 -1.80 11.38 3.10
CA VAL A 54 -1.91 9.96 3.42
C VAL A 54 -0.57 9.52 4.02
N ALA A 55 -0.61 8.91 5.20
CA ALA A 55 0.52 8.28 5.84
C ALA A 55 0.37 6.75 5.72
N ILE A 56 1.46 6.08 5.35
CA ILE A 56 1.56 4.63 5.48
C ILE A 56 1.81 4.32 6.96
N GLY A 57 0.94 3.50 7.55
CA GLY A 57 1.04 3.06 8.93
C GLY A 57 1.85 1.78 9.06
N ALA A 58 1.21 0.73 9.57
CA ALA A 58 1.87 -0.55 9.82
C ALA A 58 2.26 -1.28 8.53
N ARG A 59 3.33 -2.07 8.61
CA ARG A 59 3.78 -3.00 7.57
C ARG A 59 3.92 -4.40 8.14
N THR A 60 3.72 -5.39 7.28
CA THR A 60 4.12 -6.78 7.55
C THR A 60 5.64 -6.87 7.65
N GLU A 61 6.16 -7.95 8.21
CA GLU A 61 7.61 -8.23 8.21
C GLU A 61 8.22 -8.18 6.80
N GLY A 62 7.50 -8.68 5.80
CA GLY A 62 7.92 -8.64 4.39
C GLY A 62 7.78 -7.26 3.73
N GLY A 63 7.29 -6.24 4.44
CA GLY A 63 7.22 -4.86 3.96
C GLY A 63 5.92 -4.46 3.25
N ALA A 64 4.96 -5.37 3.08
CA ALA A 64 3.64 -5.03 2.55
C ALA A 64 2.90 -4.08 3.50
N VAL A 65 2.19 -3.10 2.94
CA VAL A 65 1.36 -2.17 3.73
C VAL A 65 0.19 -2.91 4.39
N VAL A 66 0.00 -2.67 5.68
CA VAL A 66 -1.12 -3.18 6.48
C VAL A 66 -2.17 -2.08 6.63
N THR A 67 -1.79 -0.91 7.13
CA THR A 67 -2.71 0.22 7.33
C THR A 67 -2.21 1.50 6.68
N LEU A 68 -3.16 2.37 6.33
CA LEU A 68 -2.93 3.73 5.88
C LEU A 68 -3.88 4.67 6.61
N THR A 69 -3.40 5.86 6.94
CA THR A 69 -4.21 6.91 7.57
C THR A 69 -4.20 8.17 6.72
N ALA A 70 -5.39 8.59 6.29
CA ALA A 70 -5.58 9.86 5.61
C ALA A 70 -6.04 10.96 6.58
N ARG A 71 -5.75 12.21 6.21
CA ARG A 71 -6.25 13.42 6.88
C ARG A 71 -6.92 14.34 5.86
N SER A 72 -8.07 14.92 6.23
CA SER A 72 -8.78 15.95 5.44
C SER A 72 -8.32 17.37 5.81
N SER A 73 -8.74 18.36 5.02
CA SER A 73 -8.46 19.78 5.36
C SER A 73 -9.20 20.24 6.62
N SER A 74 -10.35 19.63 6.94
CA SER A 74 -11.07 19.86 8.20
C SER A 74 -10.43 19.18 9.42
N GLY A 75 -9.33 18.46 9.23
CA GLY A 75 -8.59 17.80 10.30
C GLY A 75 -9.10 16.40 10.65
N ARG A 76 -10.19 15.92 10.03
CA ARG A 76 -10.68 14.56 10.22
C ARG A 76 -9.67 13.55 9.68
N THR A 77 -9.57 12.40 10.34
CA THR A 77 -8.72 11.29 9.92
C THR A 77 -9.54 10.05 9.64
N SER A 78 -9.01 9.19 8.78
CA SER A 78 -9.61 7.89 8.46
C SER A 78 -8.52 6.87 8.19
N THR A 79 -8.64 5.69 8.80
CA THR A 79 -7.69 4.59 8.62
C THR A 79 -8.33 3.47 7.81
N ARG A 80 -7.61 2.99 6.79
CA ARG A 80 -8.01 1.89 5.91
C ARG A 80 -6.89 0.86 5.77
N TYR A 81 -7.24 -0.33 5.29
CA TYR A 81 -6.27 -1.41 5.09
C TYR A 81 -5.63 -1.35 3.71
N GLY A 82 -4.36 -1.76 3.63
CA GLY A 82 -3.63 -1.86 2.36
C GLY A 82 -4.21 -2.90 1.40
N THR A 83 -4.89 -3.93 1.91
CA THR A 83 -5.64 -4.90 1.12
C THR A 83 -6.80 -4.24 0.37
N ASP A 84 -7.55 -3.38 1.05
CA ASP A 84 -8.65 -2.63 0.44
C ASP A 84 -8.12 -1.67 -0.61
N MET A 85 -7.06 -0.93 -0.29
CA MET A 85 -6.43 0.01 -1.24
C MET A 85 -5.99 -0.69 -2.52
N ARG A 86 -5.31 -1.85 -2.40
CA ARG A 86 -4.89 -2.63 -3.55
C ARG A 86 -6.09 -3.06 -4.40
N LYS A 87 -7.15 -3.55 -3.76
CA LYS A 87 -8.35 -4.05 -4.44
C LYS A 87 -9.12 -2.92 -5.12
N THR A 88 -9.35 -1.81 -4.42
CA THR A 88 -10.15 -0.68 -4.92
C THR A 88 -9.49 0.01 -6.11
N PHE A 89 -8.17 0.15 -6.08
CA PHE A 89 -7.43 0.88 -7.13
C PHE A 89 -6.68 -0.05 -8.11
N ASP A 90 -7.00 -1.34 -8.10
CA ASP A 90 -6.37 -2.38 -8.93
C ASP A 90 -4.82 -2.31 -8.95
N LEU A 91 -4.23 -2.09 -7.78
CA LEU A 91 -2.79 -1.95 -7.67
C LEU A 91 -2.11 -3.31 -7.85
N ARG A 92 -0.97 -3.32 -8.53
CA ARG A 92 -0.12 -4.51 -8.72
C ARG A 92 0.18 -5.23 -7.40
N SER A 93 0.43 -4.49 -6.32
CA SER A 93 0.72 -5.09 -5.01
C SER A 93 0.47 -4.13 -3.84
N ARG A 94 0.63 -4.63 -2.61
CA ARG A 94 0.63 -3.82 -1.38
C ARG A 94 1.99 -3.20 -1.04
N TRP A 95 3.03 -3.44 -1.83
CA TRP A 95 4.37 -2.89 -1.59
C TRP A 95 4.48 -1.46 -2.11
N VAL A 96 3.72 -0.57 -1.48
CA VAL A 96 3.76 0.87 -1.77
C VAL A 96 4.87 1.51 -0.94
N ARG A 97 5.81 2.19 -1.60
CA ARG A 97 6.90 2.91 -0.94
C ARG A 97 6.48 4.28 -0.43
N SER A 98 5.72 5.03 -1.23
CA SER A 98 5.28 6.38 -0.90
C SER A 98 3.99 6.75 -1.60
N ILE A 99 3.21 7.63 -0.98
CA ILE A 99 2.03 8.28 -1.56
C ILE A 99 2.28 9.78 -1.47
N LYS A 100 2.18 10.49 -2.60
CA LYS A 100 2.48 11.93 -2.69
C LYS A 100 1.38 12.64 -3.47
N PRO A 101 1.01 13.87 -3.09
CA PRO A 101 0.17 14.72 -3.92
C PRO A 101 0.79 14.92 -5.31
N ARG A 102 -0.05 15.10 -6.32
CA ARG A 102 0.41 15.54 -7.64
C ARG A 102 0.74 17.04 -7.52
N THR A 103 1.98 17.39 -7.79
CA THR A 103 2.43 18.79 -7.97
C THR A 103 1.96 19.31 -9.31
#